data_AF-A2DRA2-F1
#
_entry.id   AF-A2DRA2-F1
#
_cell.length_a   1.000
_cell.length_b   1.000
_cell.length_c   1.000
_cell.angle_alpha   90.00
_cell.angle_beta   90.00
_cell.angle_gamma   90.00
#
_symmetry.space_group_name_H-M   'P 1'
#
loop_
_entity.id
_entity.type
_entity.pdbx_description
1 polymer ?
#
loop_
_entity_poly.entity_id
_entity_poly.type
_entity_poly.pdbx_seq_one_letter_code
_entity_poly.pdbx_strand_id
1 'polypeptide(L)' 'MSAKQAPKMCTLCHSGFDEPCTTCAICMGRDCPVVVGECGCKFHKHCIEGYLGNKRTNCPGCNAKWAIAK' A
#
# COMPACT_ATOMS: atom_id res chain seq x y z
N MET A 1 -9.64 22.33 -6.34
CA MET A 1 -10.13 21.45 -5.27
C MET A 1 -9.78 20.00 -5.64
N SER A 2 -8.51 19.59 -5.51
CA SER A 2 -8.10 18.24 -5.91
C SER A 2 -8.51 17.25 -4.83
N ALA A 3 -9.61 16.54 -5.07
CA ALA A 3 -10.04 15.43 -4.24
C ALA A 3 -8.86 14.45 -4.10
N LYS A 4 -8.34 14.33 -2.88
CA LYS A 4 -7.47 13.22 -2.47
C LYS A 4 -8.29 11.94 -2.61
N GLN A 5 -8.44 11.44 -3.82
CA GLN A 5 -9.10 10.16 -4.05
C GLN A 5 -8.16 9.11 -3.46
N ALA A 6 -8.54 8.56 -2.31
CA ALA A 6 -7.89 7.36 -1.78
C ALA A 6 -7.96 6.30 -2.91
N PRO A 7 -6.82 5.80 -3.39
CA PRO A 7 -6.82 4.88 -4.50
C PRO A 7 -7.52 3.59 -4.07
N LYS A 8 -8.43 3.08 -4.92
CA LYS A 8 -9.16 1.80 -4.72
C LYS A 8 -8.27 0.57 -5.03
N MET A 9 -7.06 0.82 -5.49
CA MET A 9 -6.05 -0.18 -5.86
C MET A 9 -4.71 0.23 -5.25
N CYS A 10 -3.87 -0.75 -4.95
CA CYS A 10 -2.53 -0.47 -4.46
C CYS A 10 -1.67 0.10 -5.61
N THR A 11 -1.17 1.33 -5.50
CA THR A 11 -0.35 1.95 -6.57
C THR A 11 1.04 1.35 -6.74
N LEU A 12 1.41 0.37 -5.90
CA LEU A 12 2.71 -0.30 -5.95
C LEU A 12 2.63 -1.61 -6.75
N CYS A 13 1.51 -2.34 -6.66
CA CYS A 13 1.30 -3.60 -7.40
C CYS A 13 0.15 -3.52 -8.42
N HIS A 14 -0.58 -2.40 -8.46
CA HIS A 14 -1.79 -2.18 -9.27
C HIS A 14 -2.93 -3.19 -9.07
N SER A 15 -2.87 -4.00 -8.02
CA SER A 15 -3.93 -4.94 -7.63
C SER A 15 -4.98 -4.24 -6.74
N GLY A 16 -6.22 -4.71 -6.82
CA GLY A 16 -7.28 -4.34 -5.87
C GLY A 16 -6.96 -4.83 -4.45
N PHE A 17 -7.59 -4.24 -3.44
CA PHE A 17 -7.45 -4.68 -2.05
C PHE A 17 -8.21 -5.98 -1.73
N ASP A 18 -9.12 -6.38 -2.62
CA ASP A 18 -9.88 -7.64 -2.55
C ASP A 18 -9.04 -8.85 -2.98
N GLU A 19 -7.93 -8.61 -3.69
CA GLU A 19 -7.02 -9.66 -4.15
C GLU A 19 -5.64 -9.52 -3.49
N PRO A 20 -4.92 -10.63 -3.30
CA PRO A 20 -3.55 -10.58 -2.85
C PRO A 20 -2.66 -9.84 -3.87
N CYS A 21 -1.55 -9.28 -3.38
CA CYS A 21 -0.55 -8.65 -4.24
C CYS A 21 -0.07 -9.64 -5.33
N THR A 22 0.31 -9.19 -6.53
CA THR A 22 0.80 -10.10 -7.61
C THR A 22 1.93 -11.01 -7.15
N THR A 23 2.83 -10.53 -6.29
CA THR A 23 3.88 -11.35 -5.65
C THR A 23 3.30 -12.43 -4.73
N CYS A 24 2.24 -12.10 -3.99
CA CYS A 24 1.57 -12.97 -3.04
C CYS A 24 0.70 -14.02 -3.75
N ALA A 25 0.05 -13.61 -4.85
CA ALA A 25 -0.71 -14.49 -5.74
C ALA A 25 0.19 -15.57 -6.36
N ILE A 26 1.44 -15.22 -6.69
CA ILE A 26 2.44 -16.16 -7.21
C ILE A 26 2.99 -17.09 -6.10
N CYS A 27 3.18 -16.58 -4.89
CA CYS A 27 3.79 -17.34 -3.78
C CYS A 27 2.85 -18.28 -3.01
N MET A 28 1.72 -18.72 -3.59
CA MET A 28 0.78 -19.72 -3.05
C MET A 28 0.60 -19.65 -1.51
N GLY A 29 -0.24 -18.73 -1.02
CA GLY A 29 -0.74 -18.81 0.36
C GLY A 29 -0.09 -17.88 1.39
N ARG A 30 0.47 -16.74 0.96
CA ARG A 30 0.86 -15.67 1.90
C ARG A 30 -0.30 -14.68 2.04
N ASP A 31 -0.94 -14.67 3.21
CA ASP A 31 -1.85 -13.62 3.63
C ASP A 31 -1.23 -12.24 3.35
N CYS A 32 -1.93 -11.42 2.57
CA CYS A 32 -1.49 -10.07 2.24
C CYS A 32 -2.41 -9.06 2.95
N PRO A 33 -2.15 -8.75 4.23
CA PRO A 33 -2.97 -7.80 4.96
C PRO A 33 -2.86 -6.40 4.34
N VAL A 34 -3.99 -5.72 4.24
CA VAL A 34 -4.07 -4.33 3.78
C VAL A 34 -3.85 -3.42 4.99
N VAL A 35 -2.99 -2.42 4.84
CA VAL A 35 -2.73 -1.40 5.86
C VAL A 35 -3.21 -0.03 5.37
N VAL A 36 -3.83 0.72 6.28
CA VAL A 36 -4.18 2.13 6.10
C VAL A 36 -3.07 2.97 6.71
N GLY A 37 -2.61 3.97 5.97
CA GLY A 37 -1.76 5.01 6.53
C GLY A 37 -2.58 6.11 7.20
N GLU A 38 -1.98 6.84 8.14
CA GLU A 38 -2.57 8.04 8.76
C GLU A 38 -2.98 9.10 7.71
N CYS A 39 -2.36 9.08 6.55
CA CYS A 39 -2.70 9.93 5.41
C CYS A 39 -4.01 9.54 4.69
N GLY A 40 -4.66 8.44 5.10
CA GLY A 40 -5.87 7.86 4.50
C GLY A 40 -5.60 7.00 3.28
N CYS A 41 -4.34 6.84 2.85
CA CYS A 41 -3.97 5.97 1.75
C CYS A 41 -3.90 4.50 2.21
N LYS A 42 -4.44 3.60 1.40
CA LYS A 42 -4.46 2.16 1.66
C LYS A 42 -3.44 1.46 0.76
N PHE A 43 -2.63 0.57 1.33
CA PHE A 43 -1.68 -0.25 0.57
C PHE A 43 -1.59 -1.65 1.17
N HIS A 44 -1.14 -2.63 0.38
CA HIS A 44 -0.76 -3.93 0.91
C HIS A 44 0.48 -3.81 1.79
N LYS A 45 0.49 -4.51 2.94
CA LYS A 45 1.63 -4.54 3.87
C LYS A 45 2.93 -4.91 3.17
N HIS A 46 2.93 -5.98 2.36
CA HIS A 46 4.11 -6.40 1.59
C HIS A 46 4.60 -5.34 0.59
N CYS A 47 3.68 -4.67 -0.09
CA CYS A 47 4.04 -3.65 -1.06
C CYS A 47 4.68 -2.43 -0.37
N ILE A 48 4.06 -1.94 0.71
CA ILE A 48 4.60 -0.80 1.43
C ILE A 48 5.89 -1.15 2.18
N GLU A 49 6.04 -2.36 2.72
CA GLU A 49 7.31 -2.81 3.31
C GLU A 49 8.44 -2.86 2.27
N GLY A 50 8.17 -3.36 1.05
CA GLY A 50 9.14 -3.32 -0.04
C GLY A 50 9.50 -1.89 -0.46
N TYR A 51 8.53 -0.97 -0.44
CA TYR A 51 8.77 0.44 -0.70
C TYR A 51 9.58 1.13 0.41
N LEU A 52 9.23 0.88 1.68
CA LEU A 52 9.90 1.45 2.85
C LEU A 52 11.32 0.90 3.03
N GLY A 53 11.52 -0.38 2.71
CA GLY A 53 12.84 -1.03 2.73
C GLY A 53 13.85 -0.35 1.79
N ASN A 54 13.39 0.39 0.78
CA ASN A 54 14.23 1.10 -0.17
C ASN A 54 14.63 2.52 0.29
N LYS A 55 14.75 2.73 1.62
CA LYS A 55 15.06 4.01 2.31
C LYS A 55 14.02 5.13 2.14
N ARG A 56 12.82 4.83 1.65
CA ARG A 56 11.75 5.83 1.53
C ARG A 56 10.85 5.74 2.76
N THR A 57 10.55 6.87 3.39
CA THR A 57 9.61 6.95 4.53
C THR A 57 8.37 7.75 4.18
N ASN A 58 8.19 8.06 2.89
CA ASN A 58 7.08 8.84 2.37
C ASN A 58 5.99 7.93 1.79
N CYS A 59 4.76 8.43 1.80
CA CYS A 59 3.61 7.79 1.19
C CYS A 59 3.69 8.00 -0.34
N PRO A 60 3.62 6.94 -1.16
CA PRO A 60 3.70 7.09 -2.62
C PRO A 60 2.52 7.88 -3.22
N GLY A 61 1.39 7.97 -2.52
CA GLY A 61 0.22 8.72 -3.00
C GLY A 61 0.20 10.19 -2.60
N CYS A 62 0.84 10.57 -1.48
CA CYS A 62 0.76 11.94 -0.98
C CYS A 62 2.09 12.58 -0.60
N ASN A 63 3.22 11.88 -0.79
CA ASN A 63 4.58 12.29 -0.41
C ASN A 63 4.76 12.70 1.07
N ALA A 64 3.73 12.55 1.90
CA ALA A 64 3.79 12.81 3.33
C ALA A 64 4.47 11.64 4.05
N LYS A 65 4.97 11.87 5.27
CA LYS A 65 5.50 10.82 6.15
C LYS A 65 4.48 9.67 6.26
N TRP A 66 4.92 8.47 5.89
CA TRP A 66 4.12 7.26 6.02
C TRP A 66 4.14 6.80 7.47
N ALA A 67 2.96 6.65 8.04
CA ALA A 67 2.73 6.07 9.35
C ALA A 67 1.49 5.19 9.25
N ILE A 68 1.55 3.98 9.78
CA ILE A 68 0.45 3.03 9.78
C ILE A 68 -0.57 3.53 10.81
N ALA A 69 -1.81 3.78 10.38
CA ALA A 69 -2.90 4.05 11.30
C ALA A 69 -3.17 2.75 12.07
N LYS A 70 -3.03 2.81 13.40
CA LYS A 70 -3.14 1.66 14.30
C LYS A 70 -4.59 1.20 14.42
#